data_AF-A0A8S3WFF1-F1
#
_entry.id   AF-A0A8S3WFF1-F1
#
_cell.length_a   1.000
_cell.length_b   1.000
_cell.length_c   1.000
_cell.angle_alpha   90.00
_cell.angle_beta   90.00
_cell.angle_gamma   90.00
#
_symmetry.space_group_name_H-M   'P 1'
#
loop_
_entity.id
_entity.type
_entity.pdbx_description
1 polymer ?
#
loop_
_entity_poly.entity_id
_entity_poly.type
_entity_poly.pdbx_seq_one_letter_code
_entity_poly.pdbx_strand_id
1 'polypeptide(L)'
;MESKGNIAPENQKNRARGENWAQEEKDLFLEIMRESAPIIESKFTDTNTNKRKNLEWIRVQKSLKELTGKSRDITQLKGFWRRKKVAAKKSVSQHRRALQTTGGGERPTSLGDDHLKILELCPTDFVIEENLYDSDAVPQLQVSF
;
A
#
# COMPACT_ATOMS: atom_id res chain seq x y z
N MET A 1 -54.69 -24.06 -4.39
CA MET A 1 -54.45 -23.01 -3.40
C MET A 1 -53.06 -23.25 -2.83
N GLU A 2 -52.04 -22.55 -3.31
CA GLU A 2 -50.74 -22.50 -2.63
C GLU A 2 -50.03 -21.23 -3.07
N SER A 3 -50.13 -20.21 -2.21
CA SER A 3 -49.45 -18.94 -2.33
C SER A 3 -47.98 -19.13 -2.00
N LYS A 4 -47.09 -19.07 -3.00
CA LYS A 4 -45.66 -18.94 -2.73
C LYS A 4 -45.37 -17.47 -2.38
N GLY A 5 -44.98 -17.26 -1.12
CA GLY A 5 -44.63 -15.96 -0.57
C GLY A 5 -43.46 -15.31 -1.32
N ASN A 6 -43.64 -14.03 -1.65
CA ASN A 6 -42.58 -13.17 -2.14
C ASN A 6 -41.53 -12.97 -1.03
N ILE A 7 -40.32 -13.50 -1.24
CA ILE A 7 -39.14 -13.12 -0.47
C ILE A 7 -38.69 -11.77 -1.01
N ALA A 8 -38.83 -10.72 -0.19
CA ALA A 8 -38.37 -9.39 -0.52
C ALA A 8 -36.84 -9.40 -0.78
N PRO A 9 -36.34 -8.70 -1.81
CA PRO A 9 -34.91 -8.61 -2.05
C PRO A 9 -34.22 -7.85 -0.92
N GLU A 10 -33.15 -8.45 -0.40
CA GLU A 10 -32.23 -7.90 0.58
C GLU A 10 -31.77 -6.49 0.19
N ASN A 11 -31.99 -5.54 1.10
CA ASN A 11 -31.64 -4.13 0.95
C ASN A 11 -30.12 -3.95 0.83
N GLN A 12 -29.60 -4.01 -0.40
CA GLN A 12 -28.24 -3.58 -0.73
C GLN A 12 -28.10 -2.10 -0.40
N LYS A 13 -27.70 -1.81 0.85
CA LYS A 13 -27.34 -0.46 1.28
C LYS A 13 -26.19 0.02 0.40
N ASN A 14 -26.53 0.89 -0.54
CA ASN A 14 -25.60 1.57 -1.42
C ASN A 14 -24.58 2.29 -0.51
N ARG A 15 -23.32 1.85 -0.53
CA ARG A 15 -22.30 2.39 0.37
C ARG A 15 -22.10 3.86 0.04
N ALA A 16 -22.60 4.74 0.90
CA ALA A 16 -22.36 6.17 0.77
C ALA A 16 -20.85 6.41 0.61
N ARG A 17 -20.48 7.21 -0.39
CA ARG A 17 -19.09 7.54 -0.67
C ARG A 17 -18.53 8.24 0.57
N GLY A 18 -17.53 7.61 1.21
CA GLY A 18 -16.87 8.19 2.38
C GLY A 18 -16.16 9.51 2.04
N GLU A 19 -15.95 10.34 3.06
CA GLU A 19 -15.21 11.60 2.94
C GLU A 19 -13.84 11.38 2.28
N ASN A 20 -13.41 12.31 1.42
CA ASN A 20 -12.08 12.23 0.81
C ASN A 20 -10.98 12.37 1.89
N TRP A 21 -9.80 11.81 1.61
CA TRP A 21 -8.63 11.92 2.50
C TRP A 21 -7.96 13.27 2.30
N ALA A 22 -7.89 14.10 3.35
CA ALA A 22 -7.17 15.37 3.32
C ALA A 22 -5.65 15.13 3.20
N GLN A 23 -4.87 16.09 2.70
CA GLN A 23 -3.43 15.88 2.55
C GLN A 23 -2.74 15.72 3.91
N GLU A 24 -3.05 16.59 4.87
CA GLU A 24 -2.59 16.52 6.26
C GLU A 24 -2.90 15.14 6.90
N GLU A 25 -4.10 14.61 6.65
CA GLU A 25 -4.52 13.29 7.15
C GLU A 25 -3.64 12.16 6.57
N LYS A 26 -3.24 12.27 5.30
CA LYS A 26 -2.34 11.29 4.67
C LYS A 26 -0.94 11.36 5.25
N ASP A 27 -0.44 12.58 5.48
CA ASP A 27 0.92 12.80 5.98
C ASP A 27 1.05 12.31 7.43
N LEU A 28 0.07 12.63 8.27
CA LEU A 28 -0.02 12.10 9.64
C LEU A 28 -0.15 10.57 9.66
N PHE A 29 -0.94 10.00 8.75
CA PHE A 29 -1.04 8.54 8.64
C PHE A 29 0.32 7.91 8.33
N LEU A 30 1.09 8.46 7.39
CA LEU A 30 2.43 7.95 7.06
C LEU A 30 3.40 8.07 8.24
N GLU A 31 3.30 9.14 9.03
CA GLU A 31 4.15 9.32 10.20
C GLU A 31 3.83 8.28 11.30
N ILE A 32 2.55 8.06 11.61
CA ILE A 32 2.15 7.01 12.56
C ILE A 32 2.59 5.62 12.06
N MET A 33 2.49 5.38 10.75
CA MET A 33 2.93 4.12 10.15
C MET A 33 4.44 3.88 10.29
N ARG A 34 5.26 4.90 10.58
CA ARG A 34 6.69 4.72 10.82
C ARG A 34 6.98 3.74 11.95
N GLU A 35 6.21 3.84 13.04
CA GLU A 35 6.35 2.96 14.19
C GLU A 35 5.56 1.65 14.03
N SER A 36 4.41 1.72 13.35
CA SER A 36 3.48 0.59 13.25
C SER A 36 3.78 -0.38 12.10
N ALA A 37 4.44 0.07 11.03
CA ALA A 37 4.72 -0.74 9.84
C ALA A 37 5.50 -2.03 10.14
N PRO A 38 6.56 -2.04 10.98
CA PRO A 38 7.30 -3.27 11.28
C PRO A 38 6.45 -4.38 11.91
N ILE A 39 5.41 -4.00 12.67
CA ILE A 39 4.48 -4.95 13.31
C ILE A 39 3.40 -5.38 12.31
N ILE A 40 2.83 -4.42 11.58
CA ILE A 40 1.75 -4.64 10.62
C ILE A 40 2.21 -5.51 9.43
N GLU A 41 3.42 -5.25 8.93
CA GLU A 41 4.03 -5.88 7.74
C GLU A 41 4.84 -7.13 8.07
N SER A 42 4.81 -7.56 9.34
CA SER A 42 5.39 -8.84 9.75
C SER A 42 4.88 -9.97 8.84
N LYS A 43 5.80 -10.81 8.31
CA LYS A 43 5.44 -11.96 7.47
C LYS A 43 4.89 -13.15 8.25
N PHE A 44 4.96 -13.11 9.59
CA PHE A 44 4.46 -14.19 10.43
C PHE A 44 2.93 -14.25 10.39
N THR A 45 2.40 -15.47 10.28
CA THR A 45 0.98 -15.78 10.11
C THR A 45 0.36 -16.46 11.33
N ASP A 46 1.10 -16.62 12.42
CA ASP A 46 0.60 -17.24 13.64
C ASP A 46 -0.48 -16.39 14.33
N THR A 47 -1.32 -17.06 15.13
CA THR A 47 -2.46 -16.45 15.83
C THR A 47 -2.05 -15.25 16.69
N ASN A 48 -0.90 -15.31 17.34
CA ASN A 48 -0.43 -14.24 18.22
C ASN A 48 0.00 -13.02 17.40
N THR A 49 0.77 -13.22 16.33
CA THR A 49 1.13 -12.14 15.39
C THR A 49 -0.11 -11.49 14.78
N ASN A 50 -1.12 -12.27 14.38
CA ASN A 50 -2.35 -11.71 13.80
C ASN A 50 -3.11 -10.85 14.83
N LYS A 51 -3.17 -11.27 16.09
CA LYS A 51 -3.72 -10.46 17.18
C LYS A 51 -2.92 -9.16 17.36
N ARG A 52 -1.59 -9.23 17.40
CA ARG A 52 -0.71 -8.06 17.52
C ARG A 52 -0.91 -7.08 16.36
N LYS A 53 -0.97 -7.56 15.12
CA LYS A 53 -1.26 -6.74 13.94
C LYS A 53 -2.60 -6.02 14.07
N ASN A 54 -3.65 -6.72 14.51
CA ASN A 54 -4.97 -6.11 14.71
C ASN A 54 -4.97 -5.05 15.82
N LEU A 55 -4.30 -5.31 16.94
CA LEU A 55 -4.11 -4.33 18.00
C LEU A 55 -3.34 -3.10 17.51
N GLU A 56 -2.31 -3.30 16.69
CA GLU A 56 -1.56 -2.20 16.09
C GLU A 56 -2.43 -1.36 15.16
N TRP A 57 -3.29 -1.98 14.34
CA TRP A 57 -4.26 -1.24 13.54
C TRP A 57 -5.25 -0.41 14.37
N ILE A 58 -5.68 -0.93 15.53
CA ILE A 58 -6.54 -0.18 16.46
C ILE A 58 -5.76 1.01 17.05
N ARG A 59 -4.47 0.82 17.37
CA ARG A 59 -3.59 1.91 17.82
C ARG A 59 -3.48 3.00 16.76
N VAL A 60 -3.17 2.64 15.51
CA VAL A 60 -3.10 3.60 14.37
C VAL A 60 -4.41 4.36 14.21
N GLN A 61 -5.54 3.67 14.25
CA GLN A 61 -6.86 4.30 14.17
C GLN A 61 -7.08 5.32 15.28
N LYS A 62 -6.78 4.94 16.53
CA LYS A 62 -6.94 5.80 17.70
C LYS A 62 -6.06 7.04 17.59
N SER A 63 -4.77 6.87 17.29
CA SER A 63 -3.82 7.98 17.13
C SER A 63 -4.23 8.94 16.01
N LEU A 64 -4.66 8.41 14.85
CA LEU A 64 -5.11 9.26 13.75
C LEU A 64 -6.36 10.05 14.13
N LYS A 65 -7.32 9.42 14.83
CA LYS A 65 -8.53 10.08 15.31
C LYS A 65 -8.22 11.18 16.34
N GLU A 66 -7.28 10.93 17.25
CA GLU A 66 -6.85 11.91 18.26
C GLU A 66 -6.20 13.14 17.62
N LEU A 67 -5.40 12.94 16.57
CA LEU A 67 -4.69 14.04 15.89
C LEU A 67 -5.56 14.80 14.89
N THR A 68 -6.49 14.13 14.20
CA THR A 68 -7.29 14.74 13.11
C THR A 68 -8.72 15.06 13.51
N GLY A 69 -9.22 14.51 14.62
CA GLY A 69 -10.62 14.53 15.00
C GLY A 69 -11.55 13.68 14.12
N LYS A 70 -11.04 13.06 13.04
CA LYS A 70 -11.82 12.30 12.07
C LYS A 70 -11.80 10.81 12.36
N SER A 71 -12.95 10.16 12.23
CA SER A 71 -13.06 8.71 12.43
C SER A 71 -12.98 7.98 11.09
N ARG A 72 -11.92 7.19 10.90
CA ARG A 72 -11.76 6.26 9.77
C ARG A 72 -11.87 4.83 10.27
N ASP A 73 -12.59 3.98 9.54
CA ASP A 73 -12.66 2.55 9.87
C ASP A 73 -11.33 1.85 9.56
N ILE A 74 -11.01 0.80 10.32
CA ILE A 74 -9.78 0.00 10.12
C ILE A 74 -9.72 -0.55 8.69
N THR A 75 -10.85 -0.93 8.10
CA THR A 75 -10.90 -1.38 6.70
C THR A 75 -10.46 -0.29 5.74
N GLN A 76 -10.83 0.96 6.02
CA GLN A 76 -10.41 2.12 5.22
C GLN A 76 -8.91 2.39 5.37
N LEU A 77 -8.37 2.29 6.60
CA LEU A 77 -6.94 2.45 6.87
C LEU A 77 -6.11 1.39 6.12
N LYS A 78 -6.50 0.11 6.24
CA LYS A 78 -5.86 -1.01 5.53
C LYS A 78 -5.90 -0.81 4.02
N GLY A 79 -7.06 -0.40 3.50
CA GLY A 79 -7.23 -0.11 2.07
C GLY A 79 -6.39 1.08 1.59
N PHE A 80 -6.31 2.14 2.39
CA PHE A 80 -5.48 3.31 2.10
C PHE A 80 -4.00 2.93 2.06
N TRP A 81 -3.53 2.21 3.07
CA TRP A 81 -2.16 1.74 3.15
C TRP A 81 -1.78 0.86 1.95
N ARG A 82 -2.62 -0.13 1.61
CA ARG A 82 -2.42 -0.98 0.43
C ARG A 82 -2.28 -0.14 -0.86
N ARG A 83 -3.16 0.86 -1.05
CA ARG A 83 -3.09 1.73 -2.24
C ARG A 83 -1.81 2.57 -2.26
N LYS A 84 -1.37 3.09 -1.11
CA LYS A 84 -0.11 3.82 -0.98
C LYS A 84 1.09 2.94 -1.36
N LYS A 85 1.17 1.70 -0.87
CA LYS A 85 2.21 0.74 -1.25
C LYS A 85 2.22 0.44 -2.76
N VAL A 86 1.06 0.17 -3.34
CA VAL A 86 0.95 -0.10 -4.79
C VAL A 86 1.36 1.13 -5.62
N ALA A 87 0.95 2.33 -5.22
CA ALA A 87 1.34 3.57 -5.88
C ALA A 87 2.86 3.80 -5.82
N ALA A 88 3.47 3.59 -4.65
CA ALA A 88 4.93 3.65 -4.49
C ALA A 88 5.63 2.62 -5.38
N LYS A 89 5.17 1.36 -5.41
CA LYS A 89 5.76 0.30 -6.24
C LYS A 89 5.68 0.62 -7.73
N LYS A 90 4.56 1.20 -8.17
CA LYS A 90 4.40 1.67 -9.55
C LYS A 90 5.39 2.79 -9.87
N SER A 91 5.50 3.80 -9.00
CA SER A 91 6.40 4.94 -9.18
C SER A 91 7.86 4.50 -9.26
N VAL A 92 8.30 3.63 -8.35
CA VAL A 92 9.65 3.05 -8.34
C VAL A 92 9.93 2.24 -9.60
N SER A 93 8.98 1.40 -10.03
CA SER A 93 9.12 0.60 -11.25
C SER A 93 9.22 1.49 -12.50
N GLN A 94 8.41 2.54 -12.59
CA GLN A 94 8.46 3.51 -13.69
C GLN A 94 9.78 4.28 -13.70
N HIS A 95 10.24 4.75 -12.53
CA HIS A 95 11.52 5.43 -12.41
C HIS A 95 12.68 4.54 -12.85
N ARG A 96 12.70 3.27 -12.42
CA ARG A 96 13.72 2.29 -12.85
C ARG A 96 13.71 2.04 -14.35
N ARG A 97 12.53 1.78 -14.93
CA ARG A 97 12.40 1.58 -16.39
C ARG A 97 12.93 2.78 -17.16
N ALA A 98 12.59 3.99 -16.70
CA ALA A 98 13.05 5.21 -17.34
C ALA A 98 14.58 5.42 -17.22
N LEU A 99 15.22 4.93 -16.14
CA LEU A 99 16.69 4.90 -16.03
C LEU A 99 17.35 3.87 -16.97
N GLN A 100 16.67 2.77 -17.27
CA GLN A 100 17.18 1.69 -18.13
C GLN A 100 17.05 1.99 -19.63
N THR A 101 16.24 2.98 -20.01
CA THR A 101 16.11 3.43 -21.41
C THR A 101 17.35 4.23 -21.81
N THR A 102 18.30 3.60 -22.51
CA THR A 102 19.57 4.19 -22.96
C THR A 102 19.47 5.06 -24.22
N GLY A 103 18.28 5.58 -24.55
CA GLY A 103 18.00 6.31 -25.78
C GLY A 103 17.99 7.84 -25.67
N GLY A 104 18.95 8.46 -24.98
CA GLY A 104 19.13 9.93 -24.98
C GLY A 104 18.00 10.79 -24.38
N GLY A 105 17.05 10.18 -23.67
CA GLY A 105 15.93 10.87 -23.03
C GLY A 105 16.34 11.62 -21.76
N GLU A 106 15.51 12.58 -21.34
CA GLU A 106 15.71 13.33 -20.11
C GLU A 106 15.73 12.41 -18.89
N ARG A 107 16.60 12.73 -17.91
CA ARG A 107 16.68 11.98 -16.66
C ARG A 107 15.30 11.97 -15.98
N PRO A 108 14.77 10.81 -15.57
CA PRO A 108 13.48 10.75 -14.91
C PRO A 108 13.51 11.57 -13.62
N THR A 109 12.42 12.29 -13.36
CA THR A 109 12.25 13.12 -12.16
C THR A 109 12.39 12.25 -10.90
N SER A 110 12.94 12.82 -9.83
CA SER A 110 13.11 12.12 -8.55
C SER A 110 11.78 11.59 -8.02
N LEU A 111 11.81 10.43 -7.36
CA LEU A 111 10.64 9.87 -6.69
C LEU A 111 10.13 10.86 -5.63
N GLY A 112 8.80 11.06 -5.58
CA GLY A 112 8.21 11.96 -4.59
C GLY A 112 8.39 11.48 -3.14
N ASP A 113 8.48 12.40 -2.20
CA ASP A 113 8.81 12.16 -0.77
C ASP A 113 7.92 11.08 -0.12
N ASP A 114 6.62 11.08 -0.41
CA ASP A 114 5.68 10.05 0.06
C ASP A 114 6.11 8.63 -0.34
N HIS A 115 6.61 8.47 -1.58
CA HIS A 115 7.04 7.17 -2.09
C HIS A 115 8.35 6.72 -1.44
N LEU A 116 9.26 7.65 -1.20
CA LEU A 116 10.52 7.39 -0.48
C LEU A 116 10.23 6.92 0.96
N LYS A 117 9.32 7.60 1.67
CA LYS A 117 8.87 7.17 3.00
C LYS A 117 8.31 5.74 2.96
N ILE A 118 7.42 5.43 2.03
CA ILE A 118 6.85 4.07 1.94
C ILE A 118 7.91 3.01 1.64
N LEU A 119 8.93 3.35 0.84
CA LEU A 119 10.07 2.47 0.55
C LEU A 119 10.83 2.11 1.82
N GLU A 120 11.09 3.10 2.67
CA GLU A 120 11.74 2.95 3.97
C GLU A 120 10.92 2.05 4.91
N LEU A 121 9.59 2.17 4.89
CA LEU A 121 8.69 1.42 5.78
C LEU A 121 8.51 -0.05 5.38
N CYS A 122 8.71 -0.40 4.11
CA CYS A 122 8.46 -1.75 3.60
C CYS A 122 9.57 -2.22 2.65
N PRO A 123 10.83 -2.33 3.10
CA PRO A 123 11.96 -2.62 2.21
C PRO A 123 11.80 -3.94 1.46
N THR A 124 11.17 -4.94 2.09
CA THR A 124 10.97 -6.26 1.48
C THR A 124 9.92 -6.29 0.37
N ASP A 125 9.01 -5.32 0.29
CA ASP A 125 7.93 -5.30 -0.72
C ASP A 125 8.43 -4.87 -2.12
N PHE A 126 9.63 -4.30 -2.17
CA PHE A 126 10.27 -3.75 -3.36
C PHE A 126 11.46 -4.57 -3.86
N VAL A 127 11.81 -5.66 -3.19
CA VAL A 127 12.81 -6.62 -3.69
C VAL A 127 12.28 -7.22 -4.99
N ILE A 128 13.09 -7.13 -6.04
CA ILE A 128 12.83 -7.74 -7.33
C ILE A 128 13.55 -9.08 -7.30
N GLU A 129 12.82 -10.16 -7.44
CA GLU A 129 13.43 -11.46 -7.72
C GLU A 129 13.84 -11.44 -9.19
N GLU A 130 15.16 -11.40 -9.44
CA GLU A 130 15.70 -11.54 -10.79
C GLU A 130 15.46 -12.99 -11.23
N ASN A 131 14.46 -13.17 -12.09
CA ASN A 131 14.20 -14.46 -12.70
C ASN A 131 14.94 -14.53 -14.05
N LEU A 132 15.96 -15.37 -14.11
CA LEU A 132 16.78 -15.61 -15.31
C LEU A 132 15.99 -16.19 -16.50
N TYR A 133 14.74 -16.63 -16.26
CA TYR A 133 13.86 -17.22 -17.27
C TYR A 133 12.66 -16.33 -17.61
N ASP A 134 12.57 -15.13 -17.03
CA ASP A 134 11.56 -14.13 -17.40
C ASP A 134 12.06 -13.33 -18.61
N SER A 135 11.17 -12.99 -19.54
CA SER A 135 11.54 -12.43 -20.87
C SER A 135 12.25 -11.07 -20.82
N ASP A 136 12.30 -10.43 -19.65
CA ASP A 136 13.02 -9.17 -19.39
C ASP A 136 14.45 -9.41 -18.83
N ALA A 137 14.91 -10.65 -18.68
CA ALA A 137 16.27 -10.97 -18.21
C ALA A 137 17.31 -10.63 -19.29
N VAL A 138 17.81 -9.39 -19.29
CA VAL A 138 18.97 -9.01 -20.10
C VAL A 138 20.20 -9.65 -19.46
N PRO A 139 20.87 -10.63 -20.09
CA PRO A 139 22.12 -11.15 -19.56
C PRO A 139 23.13 -10.00 -19.57
N GLN A 140 23.73 -9.70 -18.43
CA GLN A 140 24.88 -8.82 -18.38
C GLN A 140 26.03 -9.54 -19.09
N LEU A 141 26.13 -9.35 -20.41
CA LEU A 141 27.33 -9.71 -21.16
C LEU A 141 28.44 -8.81 -20.63
N GLN A 142 29.27 -9.39 -19.77
CA GLN A 142 30.49 -8.80 -19.26
C GLN A 142 31.44 -8.61 -20.45
N VAL A 143 31.34 -7.47 -21.12
CA VAL A 143 32.30 -7.05 -22.14
C VAL A 143 33.61 -6.77 -21.43
N SER A 144 34.53 -7.72 -21.56
CA SER A 144 35.91 -7.59 -21.12
C SER A 144 36.68 -6.99 -22.30
N PHE A 145 37.28 -5.81 -22.10
CA PHE A 145 38.28 -5.24 -23.01
C PHE A 145 39.65 -5.83 -22.68
#